data_AF-A0A4V1S5V6-F1
#
_entry.id   AF-A0A4V1S5V6-F1
#
_cell.length_a   1.000
_cell.length_b   1.000
_cell.length_c   1.000
_cell.angle_alpha   90.00
_cell.angle_beta   90.00
_cell.angle_gamma   90.00
#
_symmetry.space_group_name_H-M   'P 1'
#
loop_
_entity.id
_entity.type
_entity.pdbx_description
1 polymer ?
#
loop_
_entity_poly.entity_id
_entity_poly.type
_entity_poly.pdbx_seq_one_letter_code
_entity_poly.pdbx_strand_id
1 'polypeptide(L)'
;MSCSSASFCFRSLRGSHAVFSLVCLLSAQGVRAAEGGGSASFKDHPHPPDVKLADPPKLEDPEGFSVIVLGDPQSYVKFDMNQPIFELQTAWAAAQKEILKVKTVICTGDLVEQNDLLIANGGTLYEGKNNGNQTSRQQWESVSRAFQRLDHVYPYVVTTGNHDYGKESAENRNSEFPKYFHPERNPLWRKSLVATTANAFGSQSMENAAYEFSDKVWGKL
;
A
#
# COMPACT_ATOMS: atom_id res chain seq x y z
N MET A 1 17.34 -15.85 18.49
CA MET A 1 17.25 -14.72 19.44
C MET A 1 15.81 -14.25 19.47
N SER A 2 15.19 -14.28 20.65
CA SER A 2 13.79 -13.90 20.86
C SER A 2 13.65 -12.38 20.81
N CYS A 3 12.66 -11.87 20.07
CA CYS A 3 12.25 -10.46 20.13
C CYS A 3 10.81 -10.40 20.63
N SER A 4 10.63 -9.76 21.79
CA SER A 4 9.34 -9.49 22.42
C SER A 4 8.61 -8.34 21.73
N SER A 5 7.33 -8.51 21.45
CA SER A 5 6.43 -7.46 20.99
C SER A 5 5.94 -6.62 22.17
N ALA A 6 6.20 -5.31 22.14
CA ALA A 6 5.62 -4.35 23.08
C ALA A 6 4.32 -3.77 22.49
N SER A 7 3.25 -3.79 23.28
CA SER A 7 1.97 -3.16 22.94
C SER A 7 1.90 -1.79 23.60
N PHE A 8 1.71 -0.73 22.81
CA PHE A 8 1.46 0.61 23.34
C PHE A 8 -0.05 0.88 23.41
N CYS A 9 -0.53 1.21 24.60
CA CYS A 9 -1.90 1.60 24.89
C CYS A 9 -1.94 3.12 25.08
N PHE A 10 -2.54 3.86 24.14
CA PHE A 10 -2.87 5.28 24.37
C PHE A 10 -4.35 5.40 24.73
N ARG A 11 -4.60 5.96 25.91
CA ARG A 11 -5.92 6.13 26.52
C ARG A 11 -6.30 7.60 26.44
N SER A 12 -7.39 7.93 25.75
CA SER A 12 -8.10 9.19 25.97
C SER A 12 -9.29 8.92 26.89
N LEU A 13 -9.25 9.50 28.09
CA LEU A 13 -10.37 9.49 29.04
C LEU A 13 -11.29 10.65 28.71
N ARG A 14 -12.42 10.38 28.03
CA ARG A 14 -13.75 10.99 28.26
C ARG A 14 -14.78 10.49 27.21
N GLY A 15 -15.86 9.88 27.69
CA GLY A 15 -17.11 9.70 26.93
C GLY A 15 -17.30 8.30 26.35
N SER A 16 -18.42 7.66 26.68
CA SER A 16 -18.71 6.24 26.50
C SER A 16 -18.82 5.79 25.03
N HIS A 17 -18.36 4.56 24.80
CA HIS A 17 -18.33 3.77 23.55
C HIS A 17 -17.17 4.06 22.59
N ALA A 18 -15.96 3.66 23.01
CA ALA A 18 -14.85 3.42 22.11
C ALA A 18 -15.00 2.01 21.49
N VAL A 19 -15.31 1.92 20.20
CA VAL A 19 -15.18 0.68 19.43
C VAL A 19 -13.86 0.74 18.68
N PHE A 20 -13.02 -0.26 18.94
CA PHE A 20 -11.66 -0.37 18.42
C PHE A 20 -11.66 -0.58 16.91
N SER A 21 -10.78 0.14 16.21
CA SER A 21 -10.49 -0.14 14.80
C SER A 21 -9.60 -1.39 14.72
N LEU A 22 -10.06 -2.41 14.01
CA LEU A 22 -9.32 -3.64 13.77
C LEU A 22 -8.23 -3.37 12.72
N VAL A 23 -6.96 -3.41 13.13
CA VAL A 23 -5.83 -3.47 12.20
C VAL A 23 -5.77 -4.89 11.64
N CYS A 24 -6.22 -5.08 10.40
CA CYS A 24 -6.18 -6.38 9.74
C CYS A 24 -4.77 -6.63 9.18
N LEU A 25 -3.90 -7.23 9.98
CA LEU A 25 -2.63 -7.81 9.52
C LEU A 25 -2.95 -9.10 8.74
N LEU A 26 -2.82 -9.07 7.42
CA LEU A 26 -2.99 -10.25 6.57
C LEU A 26 -1.80 -11.22 6.75
N SER A 27 -1.96 -12.20 7.63
CA SER A 27 -1.16 -13.43 7.58
C SER A 27 -1.68 -14.34 6.47
N ALA A 28 -0.80 -14.86 5.61
CA ALA A 28 -1.16 -15.78 4.53
C ALA A 28 -1.76 -17.08 5.08
N GLN A 29 -3.09 -17.15 5.19
CA GLN A 29 -3.82 -18.40 5.36
C GLN A 29 -4.33 -18.85 3.99
N GLY A 30 -4.02 -20.11 3.66
CA GLY A 30 -4.24 -20.69 2.33
C GLY A 30 -5.70 -20.63 1.89
N VAL A 31 -5.92 -20.13 0.68
CA VAL A 31 -7.21 -20.13 -0.01
C VAL A 31 -7.61 -21.57 -0.32
N ARG A 32 -8.69 -22.07 0.27
CA ARG A 32 -9.37 -23.27 -0.23
C ARG A 32 -10.47 -22.84 -1.21
N ALA A 33 -10.27 -23.16 -2.49
CA ALA A 33 -11.33 -23.07 -3.49
C ALA A 33 -12.31 -24.23 -3.30
N ALA A 34 -13.61 -23.96 -3.42
CA ALA A 34 -14.63 -24.99 -3.44
C ALA A 34 -14.56 -25.76 -4.77
N GLU A 35 -14.44 -27.09 -4.70
CA GLU A 35 -14.55 -27.96 -5.87
C GLU A 35 -16.01 -27.97 -6.36
N GLY A 36 -16.26 -27.26 -7.45
CA GLY A 36 -17.52 -27.27 -8.17
C GLY A 36 -17.25 -27.10 -9.66
N GLY A 37 -17.40 -28.19 -10.41
CA GLY A 37 -17.00 -28.30 -11.81
C GLY A 37 -17.64 -27.29 -12.75
N GLY A 38 -16.84 -26.82 -13.69
CA GLY A 38 -17.22 -25.96 -14.80
C GLY A 38 -16.03 -25.11 -15.21
N SER A 39 -15.47 -25.36 -16.39
CA SER A 39 -14.36 -24.60 -16.96
C SER A 39 -14.76 -23.13 -17.18
N ALA A 40 -14.64 -22.30 -16.15
CA ALA A 40 -14.67 -20.86 -16.31
C ALA A 40 -13.31 -20.46 -16.89
N SER A 41 -13.24 -20.38 -18.23
CA SER A 41 -12.11 -19.74 -18.89
C SER A 41 -11.93 -18.35 -18.29
N PHE A 42 -10.71 -17.99 -17.92
CA PHE A 42 -10.27 -16.65 -17.52
C PHE A 42 -10.68 -15.64 -18.60
N LYS A 43 -11.91 -15.17 -18.58
CA LYS A 43 -12.45 -14.20 -19.53
C LYS A 43 -12.34 -12.83 -18.88
N ASP A 44 -11.49 -12.01 -19.49
CA ASP A 44 -11.49 -10.55 -19.47
C ASP A 44 -11.96 -9.91 -18.16
N HIS A 45 -11.04 -9.72 -17.21
CA HIS A 45 -11.26 -8.90 -16.02
C HIS A 45 -10.76 -7.48 -16.30
N PRO A 46 -11.62 -6.50 -16.64
CA PRO A 46 -11.25 -5.10 -16.49
C PRO A 46 -10.92 -4.81 -15.02
N HIS A 47 -10.03 -3.84 -14.76
CA HIS A 47 -9.76 -3.37 -13.41
C HIS A 47 -11.00 -2.69 -12.79
N PRO A 48 -11.31 -2.92 -11.50
CA PRO A 48 -10.85 -4.00 -10.62
C PRO A 48 -11.66 -5.30 -10.84
N PRO A 49 -11.11 -6.48 -10.51
CA PRO A 49 -11.75 -7.75 -10.84
C PRO A 49 -13.08 -7.93 -10.10
N ASP A 50 -14.14 -8.25 -10.84
CA ASP A 50 -15.44 -8.72 -10.31
C ASP A 50 -15.36 -10.07 -9.56
N VAL A 51 -14.17 -10.47 -9.10
CA VAL A 51 -13.94 -11.69 -8.34
C VAL A 51 -14.55 -11.51 -6.95
N LYS A 52 -15.80 -11.96 -6.81
CA LYS A 52 -16.50 -12.04 -5.55
C LYS A 52 -15.98 -13.25 -4.77
N LEU A 53 -15.42 -13.02 -3.59
CA LEU A 53 -15.08 -14.09 -2.65
C LEU A 53 -16.35 -14.85 -2.26
N ALA A 54 -16.26 -16.18 -2.13
CA ALA A 54 -17.41 -17.01 -1.76
C ALA A 54 -17.97 -16.68 -0.37
N ASP A 55 -17.10 -16.33 0.58
CA ASP A 55 -17.45 -15.76 1.88
C ASP A 55 -16.52 -14.58 2.16
N PRO A 56 -16.90 -13.36 1.77
CA PRO A 56 -16.06 -12.19 2.00
C PRO A 56 -16.07 -11.79 3.48
N PRO A 57 -15.00 -11.14 3.98
CA PRO A 57 -14.99 -10.57 5.32
C PRO A 57 -16.11 -9.53 5.47
N LYS A 58 -16.62 -9.35 6.69
CA LYS A 58 -17.80 -8.51 6.98
C LYS A 58 -17.48 -7.63 8.18
N LEU A 59 -18.02 -6.42 8.21
CA LEU A 59 -17.95 -5.60 9.41
C LEU A 59 -18.87 -6.20 10.49
N GLU A 60 -18.38 -6.25 11.73
CA GLU A 60 -19.20 -6.60 12.90
C GLU A 60 -20.23 -5.50 13.19
N ASP A 61 -19.81 -4.23 13.09
CA ASP A 61 -20.67 -3.06 13.20
C ASP A 61 -21.01 -2.52 11.80
N PRO A 62 -22.29 -2.58 11.38
CA PRO A 62 -22.73 -2.04 10.10
C PRO A 62 -22.49 -0.53 9.97
N GLU A 63 -22.42 0.27 11.04
CA GLU A 63 -22.14 1.72 10.94
C GLU A 63 -20.64 2.03 10.91
N GLY A 64 -19.78 1.03 11.10
CA GLY A 64 -18.33 1.16 11.02
C GLY A 64 -17.80 1.36 9.61
N PHE A 65 -16.50 1.66 9.53
CA PHE A 65 -15.72 1.69 8.30
C PHE A 65 -14.35 1.05 8.53
N SER A 66 -13.66 0.70 7.44
CA SER A 66 -12.30 0.16 7.50
C SER A 66 -11.28 1.11 6.87
N VAL A 67 -10.04 1.00 7.33
CA VAL A 67 -8.84 1.49 6.64
C VAL A 67 -7.93 0.29 6.45
N ILE A 68 -7.46 0.08 5.22
CA ILE A 68 -6.50 -0.99 4.93
C ILE A 68 -5.10 -0.40 5.03
N VAL A 69 -4.20 -1.06 5.77
CA VAL A 69 -2.80 -0.65 5.91
C VAL A 69 -1.90 -1.68 5.22
N LEU A 70 -1.09 -1.22 4.27
CA LEU A 70 -0.10 -2.00 3.54
C LEU A 70 1.30 -1.64 4.07
N GLY A 71 1.99 -2.62 4.64
CA GLY A 71 3.35 -2.46 5.15
C GLY A 71 4.43 -2.82 4.13
N ASP A 72 5.46 -1.99 4.07
CA ASP A 72 6.81 -2.23 3.55
C ASP A 72 6.90 -3.23 2.38
N PRO A 73 6.45 -2.86 1.17
CA PRO A 73 6.46 -3.75 0.03
C PRO A 73 7.85 -4.02 -0.55
N GLN A 74 8.92 -3.38 -0.06
CA GLN A 74 10.32 -3.53 -0.52
C GLN A 74 10.73 -4.99 -0.81
N SER A 75 10.31 -5.92 0.06
CA SER A 75 10.66 -7.35 -0.08
C SER A 75 9.89 -8.06 -1.19
N TYR A 76 8.69 -7.59 -1.54
CA TYR A 76 7.94 -8.10 -2.68
C TYR A 76 8.49 -7.56 -4.00
N VAL A 77 8.95 -6.30 -4.03
CA VAL A 77 9.31 -5.64 -5.29
C VAL A 77 10.73 -5.92 -5.76
N LYS A 78 11.66 -6.21 -4.83
CA LYS A 78 13.07 -6.48 -5.15
C LYS A 78 13.33 -7.82 -5.84
N PHE A 79 12.33 -8.71 -5.87
CA PHE A 79 12.37 -9.99 -6.59
C PHE A 79 11.22 -10.06 -7.60
N ASP A 80 11.51 -10.24 -8.89
CA ASP A 80 10.49 -10.37 -9.94
C ASP A 80 9.40 -11.41 -9.62
N MET A 81 9.80 -12.58 -9.11
CA MET A 81 8.88 -13.66 -8.75
C MET A 81 7.88 -13.26 -7.65
N ASN A 82 8.24 -12.31 -6.79
CA ASN A 82 7.41 -11.88 -5.65
C ASN A 82 6.51 -10.69 -5.99
N GLN A 83 6.79 -9.95 -7.07
CA GLN A 83 6.00 -8.76 -7.46
C GLN A 83 4.49 -9.04 -7.55
N PRO A 84 4.03 -10.19 -8.10
CA PRO A 84 2.60 -10.49 -8.15
C PRO A 84 1.91 -10.58 -6.78
N ILE A 85 2.65 -10.81 -5.69
CA ILE A 85 2.08 -10.87 -4.32
C ILE A 85 1.54 -9.50 -3.92
N PHE A 86 2.31 -8.43 -4.14
CA PHE A 86 1.88 -7.07 -3.80
C PHE A 86 0.77 -6.58 -4.74
N GLU A 87 0.80 -7.00 -6.02
CA GLU A 87 -0.32 -6.78 -6.94
C GLU A 87 -1.60 -7.49 -6.47
N LEU A 88 -1.49 -8.70 -5.91
CA LEU A 88 -2.64 -9.41 -5.35
C LEU A 88 -3.19 -8.72 -4.10
N GLN A 89 -2.33 -8.21 -3.21
CA GLN A 89 -2.75 -7.47 -2.02
C GLN A 89 -3.53 -6.21 -2.38
N THR A 90 -3.03 -5.42 -3.34
CA THR A 90 -3.70 -4.21 -3.83
C THR A 90 -4.99 -4.54 -4.59
N ALA A 91 -5.02 -5.62 -5.39
CA ALA A 91 -6.24 -6.09 -6.02
C ALA A 91 -7.30 -6.53 -5.00
N TRP A 92 -6.89 -7.24 -3.94
CA TRP A 92 -7.79 -7.63 -2.85
C TRP A 92 -8.34 -6.40 -2.13
N ALA A 93 -7.50 -5.42 -1.83
CA ALA A 93 -7.92 -4.16 -1.21
C ALA A 93 -8.95 -3.42 -2.07
N ALA A 94 -8.76 -3.37 -3.39
CA ALA A 94 -9.76 -2.81 -4.31
C ALA A 94 -11.11 -3.55 -4.23
N ALA A 95 -11.08 -4.88 -4.20
CA ALA A 95 -12.30 -5.70 -4.13
C ALA A 95 -13.06 -5.55 -2.80
N GLN A 96 -12.40 -5.14 -1.71
CA GLN A 96 -13.05 -5.00 -0.40
C GLN A 96 -13.79 -3.67 -0.19
N LYS A 97 -13.72 -2.73 -1.14
CA LYS A 97 -14.21 -1.34 -0.95
C LYS A 97 -15.61 -1.26 -0.37
N GLU A 98 -16.57 -1.86 -1.06
CA GLU A 98 -17.97 -1.77 -0.68
C GLU A 98 -18.30 -2.70 0.51
N ILE A 99 -17.69 -3.88 0.54
CA ILE A 99 -17.99 -4.92 1.53
C ILE A 99 -17.54 -4.49 2.94
N LEU A 100 -16.34 -3.91 3.04
CA LEU A 100 -15.76 -3.47 4.31
C LEU A 100 -15.92 -1.96 4.56
N LYS A 101 -16.70 -1.26 3.72
CA LYS A 101 -16.85 0.21 3.73
C LYS A 101 -15.50 0.91 3.87
N VAL A 102 -14.53 0.50 3.05
CA VAL A 102 -13.14 0.98 3.17
C VAL A 102 -13.08 2.44 2.75
N LYS A 103 -12.65 3.32 3.65
CA LYS A 103 -12.49 4.76 3.37
C LYS A 103 -11.29 5.02 2.46
N THR A 104 -10.17 4.40 2.80
CA THR A 104 -8.90 4.57 2.11
C THR A 104 -7.96 3.40 2.40
N VAL A 105 -6.89 3.34 1.60
CA VAL A 105 -5.75 2.44 1.79
C VAL A 105 -4.55 3.30 2.15
N ILE A 106 -3.78 2.91 3.16
CA ILE A 106 -2.55 3.58 3.57
C ILE A 106 -1.39 2.63 3.32
N CYS A 107 -0.33 3.10 2.66
CA CYS A 107 0.95 2.40 2.60
C CYS A 107 2.01 3.18 3.38
N THR A 108 2.71 2.48 4.27
CA THR A 108 3.62 3.08 5.26
C THR A 108 4.99 3.46 4.71
N GLY A 109 5.24 3.22 3.42
CA GLY A 109 6.52 3.51 2.77
C GLY A 109 7.36 2.25 2.60
N ASP A 110 8.65 2.47 2.36
CA ASP A 110 9.59 1.45 1.89
C ASP A 110 9.02 0.71 0.68
N LEU A 111 8.64 1.52 -0.31
CA LEU A 111 8.04 1.12 -1.57
C LEU A 111 9.02 0.30 -2.42
N VAL A 112 10.31 0.59 -2.29
CA VAL A 112 11.43 -0.11 -2.91
C VAL A 112 12.46 -0.51 -1.86
N GLU A 113 13.33 -1.46 -2.20
CA GLU A 113 14.47 -1.83 -1.36
C GLU A 113 15.66 -0.90 -1.60
N GLN A 114 15.88 -0.52 -2.86
CA GLN A 114 16.97 0.35 -3.27
C GLN A 114 16.44 1.38 -4.27
N ASN A 115 16.43 2.64 -3.88
CA ASN A 115 16.32 3.72 -4.84
C ASN A 115 17.69 3.89 -5.60
N ASP A 116 17.73 4.51 -6.78
CA ASP A 116 18.94 4.74 -7.60
C ASP A 116 19.84 3.53 -7.98
N LEU A 117 19.44 2.28 -7.69
CA LEU A 117 20.16 1.08 -8.14
C LEU A 117 20.06 0.91 -9.66
N LEU A 118 21.14 1.21 -10.38
CA LEU A 118 21.20 1.15 -11.84
C LEU A 118 21.23 -0.27 -12.41
N ILE A 119 21.92 -1.21 -11.75
CA ILE A 119 22.12 -2.58 -12.25
C ILE A 119 21.81 -3.55 -11.12
N ALA A 120 20.92 -4.49 -11.39
CA ALA A 120 20.66 -5.62 -10.50
C ALA A 120 21.72 -6.71 -10.71
N ASN A 121 22.18 -7.34 -9.61
CA ASN A 121 23.07 -8.50 -9.63
C ASN A 121 24.26 -8.42 -10.61
N GLY A 122 25.17 -7.45 -10.42
CA GLY A 122 26.43 -7.46 -11.18
C GLY A 122 27.37 -6.23 -11.10
N GLY A 123 27.05 -5.19 -10.34
CA GLY A 123 27.95 -4.03 -10.15
C GLY A 123 28.00 -3.61 -8.69
N THR A 124 28.77 -4.37 -7.90
CA THR A 124 28.97 -4.22 -6.45
C THR A 124 27.67 -4.20 -5.64
N LEU A 125 27.25 -5.40 -5.24
CA LEU A 125 26.22 -5.61 -4.23
C LEU A 125 26.53 -4.80 -2.97
N TYR A 126 25.48 -4.38 -2.26
CA TYR A 126 25.58 -3.98 -0.85
C TYR A 126 26.40 -5.04 -0.09
N GLU A 127 27.58 -4.66 0.41
CA GLU A 127 28.50 -5.56 1.13
C GLU A 127 28.78 -6.92 0.45
N GLY A 128 28.61 -7.06 -0.88
CA GLY A 128 28.78 -8.36 -1.56
C GLY A 128 27.61 -9.35 -1.43
N LYS A 129 26.43 -8.95 -0.95
CA LYS A 129 25.26 -9.85 -0.72
C LYS A 129 24.16 -9.69 -1.76
N ASN A 130 23.61 -10.81 -2.25
CA ASN A 130 22.47 -10.83 -3.17
C ASN A 130 21.23 -10.21 -2.47
N ASN A 131 20.84 -9.00 -2.86
CA ASN A 131 19.74 -8.24 -2.25
C ASN A 131 18.73 -7.80 -3.32
N GLY A 132 18.12 -8.78 -4.00
CA GLY A 132 17.15 -8.55 -5.06
C GLY A 132 17.74 -8.74 -6.47
N ASN A 133 16.86 -9.00 -7.44
CA ASN A 133 17.22 -9.14 -8.85
C ASN A 133 16.61 -8.04 -9.74
N GLN A 134 16.05 -6.98 -9.14
CA GLN A 134 15.42 -5.86 -9.83
C GLN A 134 16.21 -4.56 -9.62
N THR A 135 16.40 -3.81 -10.70
CA THR A 135 16.94 -2.44 -10.66
C THR A 135 15.95 -1.51 -9.94
N SER A 136 16.41 -0.36 -9.46
CA SER A 136 15.53 0.64 -8.84
C SER A 136 14.35 1.01 -9.74
N ARG A 137 14.61 1.22 -11.04
CA ARG A 137 13.55 1.48 -12.02
C ARG A 137 12.50 0.36 -12.06
N GLN A 138 12.93 -0.90 -12.09
CA GLN A 138 12.02 -2.05 -12.14
C GLN A 138 11.22 -2.19 -10.83
N GLN A 139 11.84 -1.91 -9.68
CA GLN A 139 11.16 -1.91 -8.38
C GLN A 139 10.08 -0.82 -8.33
N TRP A 140 10.41 0.42 -8.71
CA TRP A 140 9.46 1.53 -8.77
C TRP A 140 8.33 1.30 -9.79
N GLU A 141 8.63 0.73 -10.95
CA GLU A 141 7.61 0.34 -11.92
C GLU A 141 6.70 -0.76 -11.35
N SER A 142 7.25 -1.73 -10.61
CA SER A 142 6.47 -2.80 -9.97
C SER A 142 5.52 -2.28 -8.90
N VAL A 143 6.03 -1.50 -7.94
CA VAL A 143 5.16 -0.92 -6.90
C VAL A 143 4.10 -0.03 -7.54
N SER A 144 4.46 0.79 -8.52
CA SER A 144 3.51 1.63 -9.25
C SER A 144 2.43 0.80 -9.94
N ARG A 145 2.77 -0.29 -10.64
CA ARG A 145 1.79 -1.21 -11.25
C ARG A 145 0.85 -1.82 -10.22
N ALA A 146 1.35 -2.23 -9.04
CA ALA A 146 0.48 -2.73 -7.98
C ALA A 146 -0.54 -1.67 -7.52
N PHE A 147 -0.10 -0.43 -7.31
CA PHE A 147 -1.02 0.67 -6.96
C PHE A 147 -2.02 1.04 -8.07
N GLN A 148 -1.78 0.67 -9.34
CA GLN A 148 -2.78 0.89 -10.41
C GLN A 148 -4.10 0.16 -10.14
N ARG A 149 -4.07 -0.90 -9.32
CA ARG A 149 -5.29 -1.58 -8.84
C ARG A 149 -6.18 -0.69 -7.97
N LEU A 150 -5.60 0.31 -7.31
CA LEU A 150 -6.28 1.22 -6.40
C LEU A 150 -6.65 2.56 -7.07
N ASP A 151 -6.07 2.86 -8.23
CA ASP A 151 -6.39 4.07 -9.01
C ASP A 151 -7.87 4.05 -9.38
N HIS A 152 -8.55 5.21 -9.29
CA HIS A 152 -10.00 5.34 -9.44
C HIS A 152 -10.87 4.57 -8.44
N VAL A 153 -10.27 3.79 -7.52
CA VAL A 153 -10.97 3.05 -6.46
C VAL A 153 -10.88 3.80 -5.14
N TYR A 154 -9.68 4.19 -4.72
CA TYR A 154 -9.46 4.91 -3.46
C TYR A 154 -8.66 6.19 -3.64
N PRO A 155 -8.93 7.24 -2.86
CA PRO A 155 -7.95 8.30 -2.58
C PRO A 155 -6.88 7.79 -1.58
N TYR A 156 -6.06 6.82 -2.00
CA TYR A 156 -5.10 6.13 -1.13
C TYR A 156 -3.97 7.06 -0.66
N VAL A 157 -3.42 6.79 0.52
CA VAL A 157 -2.25 7.50 1.09
C VAL A 157 -1.02 6.63 0.89
N VAL A 158 0.04 7.21 0.33
CA VAL A 158 1.34 6.56 0.20
C VAL A 158 2.36 7.46 0.87
N THR A 159 3.05 6.95 1.87
CA THR A 159 4.19 7.64 2.49
C THR A 159 5.49 7.09 1.93
N THR A 160 6.58 7.81 2.15
CA THR A 160 7.94 7.34 1.86
C THR A 160 8.58 6.79 3.12
N GLY A 161 9.29 5.67 3.01
CA GLY A 161 10.15 5.12 4.05
C GLY A 161 11.63 5.46 3.79
N ASN A 162 12.54 4.91 4.58
CA ASN A 162 13.97 5.21 4.42
C ASN A 162 14.57 4.60 3.14
N HIS A 163 14.05 3.48 2.64
CA HIS A 163 14.55 2.84 1.42
C HIS A 163 14.09 3.55 0.14
N ASP A 164 13.08 4.42 0.25
CA ASP A 164 12.59 5.23 -0.88
C ASP A 164 13.48 6.43 -1.19
N TYR A 165 14.45 6.71 -0.31
CA TYR A 165 15.41 7.80 -0.44
C TYR A 165 16.84 7.28 -0.54
N GLY A 166 17.61 7.81 -1.49
CA GLY A 166 18.99 7.38 -1.70
C GLY A 166 19.11 5.92 -2.09
N LYS A 167 20.33 5.42 -2.25
CA LYS A 167 20.59 4.06 -2.70
C LYS A 167 20.26 3.01 -1.64
N GLU A 168 20.50 3.30 -0.37
CA GLU A 168 20.52 2.27 0.68
C GLU A 168 19.54 2.54 1.81
N SER A 169 19.60 3.72 2.43
CA SER A 169 18.75 4.04 3.58
C SER A 169 18.77 5.53 3.89
N ALA A 170 18.12 6.31 3.02
CA ALA A 170 17.97 7.75 3.17
C ALA A 170 19.29 8.49 3.43
N GLU A 171 20.40 7.99 2.88
CA GLU A 171 21.72 8.61 3.03
C GLU A 171 21.80 9.94 2.27
N ASN A 172 20.87 10.16 1.33
CA ASN A 172 20.52 11.45 0.78
C ASN A 172 18.97 11.56 0.68
N ARG A 173 18.45 12.63 0.06
CA ARG A 173 17.00 12.89 -0.07
C ARG A 173 16.47 12.68 -1.49
N ASN A 174 17.26 12.14 -2.41
CA ASN A 174 16.79 11.80 -3.75
C ASN A 174 15.78 10.67 -3.67
N SER A 175 14.65 10.81 -4.37
CA SER A 175 13.64 9.77 -4.50
C SER A 175 13.01 9.84 -5.87
N GLU A 176 12.71 8.69 -6.47
CA GLU A 176 11.88 8.62 -7.67
C GLU A 176 10.38 8.70 -7.36
N PHE A 177 9.95 8.77 -6.08
CA PHE A 177 8.54 8.80 -5.68
C PHE A 177 7.69 9.78 -6.51
N PRO A 178 8.08 11.05 -6.75
CA PRO A 178 7.25 12.01 -7.50
C PRO A 178 6.98 11.62 -8.95
N LYS A 179 7.81 10.76 -9.53
CA LYS A 179 7.64 10.28 -10.89
C LYS A 179 6.55 9.22 -11.00
N TYR A 180 6.33 8.44 -9.94
CA TYR A 180 5.39 7.33 -9.93
C TYR A 180 4.09 7.66 -9.18
N PHE A 181 4.13 8.59 -8.23
CA PHE A 181 2.99 9.04 -7.44
C PHE A 181 2.87 10.57 -7.55
N HIS A 182 2.03 11.00 -8.51
CA HIS A 182 1.78 12.40 -8.82
C HIS A 182 0.27 12.67 -8.95
N PRO A 183 -0.22 13.91 -8.69
CA PRO A 183 -1.65 14.18 -8.53
C PRO A 183 -2.55 13.75 -9.71
N GLU A 184 -2.04 13.79 -10.94
CA GLU A 184 -2.79 13.44 -12.15
C GLU A 184 -3.06 11.94 -12.29
N ARG A 185 -2.27 11.09 -11.63
CA ARG A 185 -2.42 9.64 -11.68
C ARG A 185 -3.80 9.18 -11.21
N ASN A 186 -4.30 9.76 -10.13
CA ASN A 186 -5.56 9.34 -9.53
C ASN A 186 -6.47 10.55 -9.26
N PRO A 187 -7.57 10.73 -10.02
CA PRO A 187 -8.43 11.90 -9.89
C PRO A 187 -9.13 12.00 -8.53
N LEU A 188 -9.19 10.90 -7.76
CA LEU A 188 -9.80 10.89 -6.43
C LEU A 188 -9.03 11.74 -5.41
N TRP A 189 -7.72 11.93 -5.60
CA TRP A 189 -6.92 12.78 -4.73
C TRP A 189 -7.33 14.24 -4.74
N ARG A 190 -7.97 14.74 -5.82
CA ARG A 190 -8.45 16.13 -5.87
C ARG A 190 -9.43 16.49 -4.76
N LYS A 191 -10.06 15.49 -4.12
CA LYS A 191 -11.01 15.66 -3.03
C LYS A 191 -10.43 15.43 -1.64
N SER A 192 -9.28 14.76 -1.54
CA SER A 192 -8.69 14.35 -0.26
C SER A 192 -7.33 14.98 0.01
N LEU A 193 -6.52 15.27 -1.01
CA LEU A 193 -5.24 15.94 -0.85
C LEU A 193 -5.48 17.41 -0.49
N VAL A 194 -5.24 17.77 0.78
CA VAL A 194 -5.57 19.11 1.32
C VAL A 194 -4.36 20.02 1.49
N ALA A 195 -3.16 19.46 1.61
CA ALA A 195 -1.93 20.23 1.67
C ALA A 195 -0.73 19.43 1.15
N THR A 196 0.26 20.14 0.62
CA THR A 196 1.59 19.62 0.32
C THR A 196 2.65 20.57 0.87
N THR A 197 3.81 20.05 1.22
CA THR A 197 5.02 20.86 1.44
C THR A 197 6.07 20.46 0.41
N ALA A 198 6.93 21.40 0.01
CA ALA A 198 8.03 21.09 -0.88
C ALA A 198 8.92 19.98 -0.30
N ASN A 199 9.48 19.15 -1.17
CA ASN A 199 10.47 18.15 -0.78
C ASN A 199 11.82 18.81 -0.41
N ALA A 200 12.82 17.99 -0.08
CA ALA A 200 14.13 18.47 0.36
C ALA A 200 14.86 19.37 -0.66
N PHE A 201 14.44 19.36 -1.94
CA PHE A 201 15.01 20.18 -3.02
C PHE A 201 14.16 21.39 -3.37
N GLY A 202 13.09 21.67 -2.61
CA GLY A 202 12.18 22.78 -2.89
C GLY A 202 11.13 22.48 -3.98
N SER A 203 11.09 21.24 -4.50
CA SER A 203 10.11 20.83 -5.51
C SER A 203 8.78 20.44 -4.87
N GLN A 204 7.67 20.83 -5.50
CA GLN A 204 6.33 20.39 -5.07
C GLN A 204 6.08 18.95 -5.53
N SER A 205 5.69 18.08 -4.60
CA SER A 205 5.37 16.68 -4.86
C SER A 205 4.38 16.16 -3.80
N MET A 206 3.95 14.91 -3.94
CA MET A 206 3.12 14.24 -2.95
C MET A 206 3.93 13.55 -1.83
N GLU A 207 5.27 13.70 -1.80
CA GLU A 207 6.14 13.13 -0.76
C GLU A 207 5.76 13.62 0.64
N ASN A 208 5.45 14.92 0.76
CA ASN A 208 5.03 15.58 2.01
C ASN A 208 3.57 16.04 1.88
N ALA A 209 2.66 15.10 1.71
CA ALA A 209 1.24 15.35 1.52
C ALA A 209 0.42 15.12 2.80
N ALA A 210 -0.61 15.94 3.00
CA ALA A 210 -1.66 15.74 3.99
C ALA A 210 -2.98 15.44 3.29
N TYR A 211 -3.74 14.50 3.85
CA TYR A 211 -5.01 14.04 3.31
C TYR A 211 -6.12 14.22 4.34
N GLU A 212 -7.32 14.51 3.87
CA GLU A 212 -8.54 14.59 4.68
C GLU A 212 -9.60 13.63 4.13
N PHE A 213 -10.28 12.92 5.03
CA PHE A 213 -11.39 12.04 4.71
C PHE A 213 -12.61 12.40 5.55
N SER A 214 -13.80 12.42 4.93
CA SER A 214 -15.03 12.74 5.65
C SER A 214 -15.77 11.48 6.09
N ASP A 215 -16.28 11.51 7.31
CA ASP A 215 -17.16 10.51 7.87
C ASP A 215 -18.36 11.15 8.59
N LYS A 216 -19.50 10.46 8.58
CA LYS A 216 -20.75 10.95 9.18
C LYS A 216 -20.65 11.05 10.70
N VAL A 217 -19.96 10.11 11.34
CA VAL A 217 -19.83 10.03 12.81
C VAL A 217 -18.59 10.78 13.27
N TRP A 218 -17.48 10.63 12.56
CA TRP A 218 -16.19 11.17 12.98
C TRP A 218 -15.86 12.56 12.41
N GLY A 219 -16.66 13.07 11.48
CA GLY A 219 -16.38 14.35 10.82
C GLY A 219 -15.20 14.25 9.85
N LYS A 220 -14.33 15.26 9.85
CA LYS A 220 -13.11 15.28 9.03
C LYS A 220 -11.98 14.57 9.79
N LEU A 221 -11.46 13.52 9.19
CA LEU A 221 -10.32 12.71 9.62
C LEU A 221 -9.07 13.08 8.83
#